data_AF-A0A838ZCN7-F1
#
_entry.id   AF-A0A838ZCN7-F1
#
_cell.length_a   1.000
_cell.length_b   1.000
_cell.length_c   1.000
_cell.angle_alpha   90.00
_cell.angle_beta   90.00
_cell.angle_gamma   90.00
#
_symmetry.space_group_name_H-M   'P 1'
#
loop_
_entity.id
_entity.type
_entity.pdbx_description
1 polymer ?
#
loop_
_entity_poly.entity_id
_entity_poly.type
_entity_poly.pdbx_seq_one_letter_code
_entity_poly.pdbx_strand_id
1 'polypeptide(L)'
;MKQLLYLLLLTIVTITHSACQKDAEPATNPEVEAYLNTLMSNMERYSINRKTINWETFRKNILTKAKGAQSIDDVKAKEAIQLALIQLEDSHSFFITSKGEYVTYKKTLNCTSPTPVIPTPGKEIGYVKVGTFSGSNLSEEANNYARAIQEAIKAADNDAIKGWIVDLRDNRGGNMWPMLVGIGPILGEGTAGYFIDPDNLAYDWGYKNGSAGGVQLSNPYVLKKPNPKVAVLIDEATASSGEAIAIAFKARSETSFLVYQPVAYQLLIRILIYPMVLYFI
;
A
#
# COMPACT_ATOMS: atom_id res chain seq x y z
N MET A 1 -98.02 22.68 15.85
CA MET A 1 -97.05 23.44 15.02
C MET A 1 -95.77 23.53 15.85
N LYS A 2 -94.63 22.95 15.42
CA LYS A 2 -93.64 23.55 14.48
C LYS A 2 -93.26 24.98 14.90
N GLN A 3 -92.01 25.42 15.04
CA GLN A 3 -90.66 24.80 14.94
C GLN A 3 -89.73 25.64 15.88
N LEU A 4 -88.43 25.39 16.13
CA LEU A 4 -87.39 24.65 15.41
C LEU A 4 -86.47 23.89 16.42
N LEU A 5 -85.21 23.66 16.07
CA LEU A 5 -84.14 22.95 16.81
C LEU A 5 -82.83 23.72 16.58
N TYR A 6 -81.99 23.94 17.59
CA TYR A 6 -80.56 24.26 17.38
C TYR A 6 -79.69 23.72 18.51
N LEU A 7 -79.08 22.55 18.27
CA LEU A 7 -77.95 22.03 19.04
C LEU A 7 -76.67 22.75 18.57
N LEU A 8 -75.90 23.32 19.49
CA LEU A 8 -74.55 23.80 19.20
C LEU A 8 -73.54 22.72 19.64
N LEU A 9 -73.06 21.90 18.69
CA LEU A 9 -71.99 20.95 18.96
C LEU A 9 -70.66 21.69 19.16
N LEU A 10 -70.06 21.58 20.35
CA LEU A 10 -68.63 21.86 20.51
C LEU A 10 -67.81 20.73 19.88
N THR A 11 -67.35 20.92 18.65
CA THR A 11 -66.31 20.09 18.05
C THR A 11 -64.95 20.48 18.60
N ILE A 12 -64.51 19.80 19.66
CA ILE A 12 -63.11 19.87 20.11
C ILE A 12 -62.26 19.09 19.10
N VAL A 13 -61.61 19.79 18.18
CA VAL A 13 -60.64 19.20 17.26
C VAL A 13 -59.34 18.95 18.03
N THR A 14 -59.15 17.73 18.51
CA THR A 14 -57.88 17.30 19.10
C THR A 14 -56.83 17.14 17.99
N ILE A 15 -56.02 18.17 17.77
CA ILE A 15 -54.86 18.10 16.88
C ILE A 15 -53.79 17.23 17.55
N THR A 16 -53.87 15.91 17.34
CA THR A 16 -52.80 14.98 17.70
C THR A 16 -51.58 15.28 16.85
N HIS A 17 -50.62 16.00 17.43
CA HIS A 17 -49.27 16.09 16.87
C HIS A 17 -48.64 14.72 16.95
N SER A 18 -48.78 13.92 15.89
CA SER A 18 -47.91 12.79 15.63
C SER A 18 -46.52 13.33 15.27
N ALA A 19 -45.80 13.82 16.28
CA ALA A 19 -44.38 14.01 16.19
C ALA A 19 -43.79 12.65 15.81
N CYS A 20 -43.25 12.57 14.59
CA CYS A 20 -42.55 11.38 14.13
C CYS A 20 -41.32 11.23 15.02
N GLN A 21 -41.44 10.43 16.09
CA GLN A 21 -40.30 9.98 16.87
C GLN A 21 -39.43 9.18 15.92
N LYS A 22 -38.42 9.85 15.36
CA LYS A 22 -37.31 9.18 14.71
C LYS A 22 -36.67 8.35 15.81
N ASP A 23 -36.82 7.03 15.73
CA ASP A 23 -36.24 6.12 16.70
C ASP A 23 -34.79 6.51 16.97
N ALA A 24 -34.42 6.58 18.25
CA ALA A 24 -33.05 6.92 18.61
C ALA A 24 -32.12 5.91 17.92
N GLU A 25 -31.15 6.40 17.14
CA GLU A 25 -30.17 5.51 16.52
C GLU A 25 -29.55 4.65 17.64
N PRO A 26 -29.53 3.32 17.49
CA PRO A 26 -29.05 2.44 18.53
C PRO A 26 -27.62 2.84 18.89
N ALA A 27 -27.28 2.78 20.18
CA ALA A 27 -25.92 3.03 20.62
C ALA A 27 -24.96 2.03 19.96
N THR A 28 -23.73 2.48 19.69
CA THR A 28 -22.65 1.59 19.25
C THR A 28 -22.36 0.57 20.35
N ASN A 29 -22.09 -0.68 19.98
CA ASN A 29 -21.62 -1.68 20.94
C ASN A 29 -20.30 -1.17 21.59
N PRO A 30 -20.19 -1.11 22.93
CA PRO A 30 -18.98 -0.65 23.62
C PRO A 30 -17.69 -1.37 23.20
N GLU A 31 -17.76 -2.65 22.80
CA GLU A 31 -16.61 -3.39 22.29
C GLU A 31 -16.11 -2.84 20.94
N VAL A 32 -17.03 -2.44 20.07
CA VAL A 32 -16.71 -1.82 18.77
C VAL A 32 -16.11 -0.43 18.99
N GLU A 33 -16.65 0.34 19.93
CA GLU A 33 -16.10 1.65 20.29
C GLU A 33 -14.70 1.53 20.91
N ALA A 34 -14.45 0.55 21.79
CA ALA A 34 -13.13 0.28 22.36
C ALA A 34 -12.12 -0.16 21.28
N TYR A 35 -12.54 -1.00 20.33
CA TYR A 35 -11.71 -1.42 19.20
C TYR A 35 -11.34 -0.23 18.31
N LEU A 36 -12.33 0.58 17.90
CA LEU A 36 -12.09 1.77 17.08
C LEU A 36 -11.18 2.77 17.79
N ASN A 37 -11.35 2.99 19.10
CA ASN A 37 -10.45 3.86 19.86
C ASN A 37 -9.01 3.33 19.91
N THR A 38 -8.82 2.02 19.99
CA THR A 38 -7.50 1.37 19.91
C THR A 38 -6.87 1.54 18.52
N LEU A 39 -7.65 1.28 17.46
CA LEU A 39 -7.24 1.49 16.07
C LEU A 39 -6.80 2.94 15.81
N MET A 40 -7.59 3.91 16.26
CA MET A 40 -7.27 5.34 16.12
C MET A 40 -6.03 5.74 16.94
N SER A 41 -5.78 5.13 18.10
CA SER A 41 -4.55 5.35 18.87
C SER A 41 -3.30 4.81 18.19
N ASN A 42 -3.41 3.67 17.48
CA ASN A 42 -2.31 3.16 16.65
C ASN A 42 -2.05 4.09 15.45
N MET A 43 -3.11 4.55 14.79
CA MET A 43 -3.03 5.56 13.73
C MET A 43 -2.35 6.85 14.21
N GLU A 44 -2.76 7.38 15.36
CA GLU A 44 -2.19 8.59 15.98
C GLU A 44 -0.71 8.44 16.32
N ARG A 45 -0.32 7.27 16.83
CA ARG A 45 1.07 7.00 17.20
C ARG A 45 2.00 6.83 16.00
N TYR A 46 1.53 6.19 14.92
CA TYR A 46 2.42 5.66 13.88
C TYR A 46 2.18 6.19 12.46
N SER A 47 1.05 6.88 12.18
CA SER A 47 0.81 7.46 10.85
C SER A 47 1.94 8.41 10.43
N ILE A 48 2.27 8.40 9.13
CA ILE A 48 3.26 9.32 8.58
C ILE A 48 2.80 10.79 8.70
N ASN A 49 1.49 11.01 8.60
CA ASN A 49 0.86 12.33 8.69
C ASN A 49 0.48 12.69 10.14
N ARG A 50 0.99 11.98 11.16
CA ARG A 50 0.58 12.17 12.57
C ARG A 50 0.72 13.58 13.12
N LYS A 51 1.60 14.40 12.54
CA LYS A 51 1.84 15.79 12.94
C LYS A 51 0.92 16.81 12.25
N THR A 52 0.23 16.44 11.18
CA THR A 52 -0.67 17.34 10.43
C THR A 52 -2.15 17.09 10.73
N ILE A 53 -2.51 15.89 11.19
CA ILE A 53 -3.88 15.49 11.52
C ILE A 53 -4.36 16.12 12.84
N ASN A 54 -5.57 16.68 12.83
CA ASN A 54 -6.28 17.08 14.05
C ASN A 54 -6.97 15.84 14.67
N TRP A 55 -6.29 15.19 15.63
CA TRP A 55 -6.73 13.92 16.21
C TRP A 55 -8.05 13.98 17.00
N GLU A 56 -8.40 15.12 17.59
CA GLU A 56 -9.70 15.33 18.25
C GLU A 56 -10.85 15.25 17.22
N THR A 57 -10.71 15.99 16.11
CA THR A 57 -11.70 16.01 15.02
C THR A 57 -11.76 14.67 14.30
N PHE A 58 -10.60 14.04 14.05
CA PHE A 58 -10.48 12.69 13.48
C PHE A 58 -11.29 11.67 14.28
N ARG A 59 -11.04 11.58 15.59
CA ARG A 59 -11.74 10.64 16.50
C ARG A 59 -13.24 10.90 16.52
N LYS A 60 -13.66 12.17 16.64
CA LYS A 60 -15.08 12.57 16.62
C LYS A 60 -15.78 12.15 15.33
N ASN A 61 -15.14 12.32 14.17
CA ASN A 61 -15.71 11.94 12.87
C ASN A 61 -15.94 10.43 12.76
N ILE A 62 -14.96 9.62 13.16
CA ILE A 62 -14.99 8.16 13.05
C ILE A 62 -16.02 7.56 14.01
N LEU A 63 -16.04 7.99 15.27
CA LEU A 63 -17.04 7.53 16.25
C LEU A 63 -18.47 7.96 15.84
N THR A 64 -18.63 9.14 15.25
CA THR A 64 -19.92 9.57 14.66
C THR A 64 -20.34 8.67 13.50
N LYS A 65 -19.39 8.27 12.64
CA LYS A 65 -19.65 7.39 11.49
C LYS A 65 -19.99 5.96 11.90
N ALA A 66 -19.45 5.48 13.02
CA ALA A 66 -19.68 4.15 13.57
C ALA A 66 -21.01 3.98 14.35
N LYS A 67 -21.84 5.02 14.46
CA LYS A 67 -23.02 5.04 15.34
C LYS A 67 -23.98 3.87 15.14
N GLY A 68 -24.10 3.05 16.18
CA GLY A 68 -24.96 1.88 16.20
C GLY A 68 -24.43 0.68 15.43
N ALA A 69 -23.12 0.63 15.16
CA ALA A 69 -22.45 -0.60 14.76
C ALA A 69 -22.48 -1.61 15.92
N GLN A 70 -22.81 -2.87 15.62
CA GLN A 70 -22.94 -3.92 16.64
C GLN A 70 -21.76 -4.92 16.66
N SER A 71 -20.96 -4.97 15.60
CA SER A 71 -19.70 -5.72 15.52
C SER A 71 -18.67 -5.00 14.65
N ILE A 72 -17.41 -5.44 14.64
CA ILE A 72 -16.36 -4.82 13.81
C ILE A 72 -16.53 -5.14 12.31
N ASP A 73 -17.19 -6.25 11.98
CA ASP A 73 -17.51 -6.64 10.61
C ASP A 73 -18.77 -5.94 10.05
N ASP A 74 -19.48 -5.18 10.89
CA ASP A 74 -20.65 -4.37 10.54
C ASP A 74 -20.30 -3.35 9.43
N VAL A 75 -21.23 -3.13 8.50
CA VAL A 75 -21.08 -2.12 7.44
C VAL A 75 -20.75 -0.74 8.03
N LYS A 76 -21.38 -0.35 9.14
CA LYS A 76 -21.11 0.92 9.81
C LYS A 76 -19.69 1.04 10.36
N ALA A 77 -19.17 -0.04 10.95
CA ALA A 77 -17.80 -0.10 11.44
C ALA A 77 -16.80 -0.06 10.28
N LYS A 78 -17.04 -0.83 9.22
CA LYS A 78 -16.25 -0.82 7.98
C LYS A 78 -16.22 0.57 7.31
N GLU A 79 -17.36 1.27 7.24
CA GLU A 79 -17.42 2.63 6.73
C GLU A 79 -16.69 3.65 7.62
N ALA A 80 -16.72 3.47 8.94
CA ALA A 80 -15.95 4.30 9.87
C ALA A 80 -14.44 4.08 9.73
N ILE A 81 -13.99 2.83 9.55
CA ILE A 81 -12.60 2.49 9.25
C ILE A 81 -12.17 3.07 7.90
N GLN A 82 -13.02 2.96 6.86
CA GLN A 82 -12.76 3.58 5.56
C GLN A 82 -12.64 5.11 5.66
N LEU A 83 -13.48 5.75 6.49
CA LEU A 83 -13.36 7.19 6.77
C LEU A 83 -12.06 7.53 7.50
N ALA A 84 -11.62 6.68 8.44
CA ALA A 84 -10.34 6.83 9.13
C ALA A 84 -9.17 6.80 8.14
N LEU A 85 -9.11 5.80 7.26
CA LEU A 85 -8.09 5.68 6.22
C LEU A 85 -8.06 6.88 5.26
N ILE A 86 -9.23 7.45 4.91
CA ILE A 86 -9.30 8.68 4.12
C ILE A 86 -8.74 9.89 4.88
N GLN A 87 -9.05 10.02 6.17
CA GLN A 87 -8.56 11.12 7.02
C GLN A 87 -7.11 10.96 7.51
N LEU A 88 -6.44 9.83 7.21
CA LEU A 88 -4.99 9.73 7.34
C LEU A 88 -4.25 10.55 6.28
N GLU A 89 -4.93 10.99 5.21
CA GLU A 89 -4.34 11.69 4.06
C GLU A 89 -3.19 10.90 3.38
N ASP A 90 -3.23 9.58 3.51
CA ASP A 90 -2.32 8.65 2.86
C ASP A 90 -3.09 7.70 1.92
N SER A 91 -2.38 7.11 0.97
CA SER A 91 -2.95 6.25 -0.08
C SER A 91 -2.37 4.83 -0.07
N HIS A 92 -1.70 4.44 1.03
CA HIS A 92 -1.00 3.15 1.16
C HIS A 92 -1.46 2.33 2.37
N SER A 93 -2.07 2.98 3.36
CA SER A 93 -2.72 2.35 4.50
C SER A 93 -3.99 1.61 4.08
N PHE A 94 -4.16 0.43 4.65
CA PHE A 94 -5.36 -0.41 4.53
C PHE A 94 -5.61 -1.12 5.85
N PHE A 95 -6.81 -1.66 5.99
CA PHE A 95 -7.22 -2.52 7.09
C PHE A 95 -7.65 -3.87 6.54
N ILE A 96 -7.25 -4.97 7.20
CA ILE A 96 -7.69 -6.33 6.84
C ILE A 96 -8.72 -6.78 7.90
N THR A 97 -9.91 -7.20 7.47
CA THR A 97 -10.94 -7.71 8.39
C THR A 97 -10.57 -9.08 8.94
N SER A 98 -11.30 -9.53 9.98
CA SER A 98 -11.20 -10.90 10.51
C SER A 98 -11.38 -12.01 9.45
N LYS A 99 -11.99 -11.67 8.31
CA LYS A 99 -12.28 -12.55 7.17
C LYS A 99 -11.28 -12.42 6.02
N GLY A 100 -10.22 -11.62 6.18
CA GLY A 100 -9.22 -11.36 5.13
C GLY A 100 -9.66 -10.34 4.08
N GLU A 101 -10.75 -9.61 4.29
CA GLU A 101 -11.23 -8.60 3.34
C GLU A 101 -10.44 -7.29 3.52
N TYR A 102 -10.03 -6.65 2.43
CA TYR A 102 -9.34 -5.36 2.48
C TYR A 102 -10.34 -4.20 2.52
N VAL A 103 -10.22 -3.36 3.54
CA VAL A 103 -10.82 -2.02 3.58
C VAL A 103 -9.71 -1.02 3.26
N THR A 104 -9.86 -0.29 2.16
CA THR A 104 -8.87 0.67 1.66
C THR A 104 -9.46 2.09 1.60
N TYR A 105 -8.59 3.09 1.42
CA TYR A 105 -9.03 4.40 0.93
C TYR A 105 -9.67 4.23 -0.47
N LYS A 106 -10.82 4.86 -0.70
CA LYS A 106 -11.53 4.74 -1.99
C LYS A 106 -10.92 5.65 -3.05
N LYS A 107 -9.91 5.14 -3.75
CA LYS A 107 -9.50 5.63 -5.07
C LYS A 107 -9.41 4.44 -6.01
N THR A 108 -10.33 4.36 -6.96
CA THR A 108 -10.36 3.30 -7.97
C THR A 108 -9.23 3.54 -8.97
N LEU A 109 -8.04 3.06 -8.65
CA LEU A 109 -6.91 3.01 -9.58
C LEU A 109 -7.12 1.81 -10.52
N ASN A 110 -7.71 2.06 -11.68
CA ASN A 110 -7.81 1.09 -12.77
C ASN A 110 -6.44 0.95 -13.45
N CYS A 111 -5.49 0.29 -12.79
CA CYS A 111 -4.19 -0.09 -13.36
C CYS A 111 -4.38 -1.24 -14.37
N THR A 112 -4.97 -0.94 -15.52
CA THR A 112 -5.20 -1.89 -16.62
C THR A 112 -4.01 -1.93 -17.57
N SER A 113 -2.83 -2.29 -17.05
CA SER A 113 -1.68 -2.55 -17.92
C SER A 113 -1.85 -3.89 -18.64
N PRO A 114 -1.68 -3.94 -19.98
CA PRO A 114 -1.66 -5.20 -20.70
C PRO A 114 -0.45 -6.02 -20.23
N THR A 115 -0.59 -7.35 -20.14
CA THR A 115 0.50 -8.24 -19.72
C THR A 115 1.78 -7.93 -20.52
N PRO A 116 2.85 -7.46 -19.86
CA PRO A 116 4.00 -6.93 -20.59
C PRO A 116 4.70 -8.04 -21.39
N VAL A 117 4.89 -7.84 -22.69
CA VAL A 117 5.69 -8.76 -23.50
C VAL A 117 7.11 -8.79 -22.94
N ILE A 118 7.57 -9.99 -22.60
CA ILE A 118 8.95 -10.23 -22.17
C ILE A 118 9.86 -10.05 -23.40
N PRO A 119 10.83 -9.12 -23.37
CA PRO A 119 11.76 -8.96 -24.48
C PRO A 119 12.67 -10.20 -24.60
N THR A 120 13.00 -10.57 -25.82
CA THR A 120 14.10 -11.51 -26.10
C THR A 120 15.33 -10.69 -26.48
N PRO A 121 16.18 -10.29 -25.52
CA PRO A 121 17.37 -9.50 -25.83
C PRO A 121 18.37 -10.29 -26.68
N GLY A 122 19.17 -9.59 -27.48
CA GLY A 122 20.36 -10.16 -28.09
C GLY A 122 21.44 -10.46 -27.04
N LYS A 123 22.45 -11.27 -27.40
CA LYS A 123 23.50 -11.77 -26.50
C LYS A 123 24.27 -10.69 -25.71
N GLU A 124 24.23 -9.44 -26.16
CA GLU A 124 24.91 -8.30 -25.52
C GLU A 124 24.09 -7.62 -24.41
N ILE A 125 22.82 -8.00 -24.21
CA ILE A 125 21.95 -7.39 -23.20
C ILE A 125 21.40 -8.49 -22.28
N GLY A 126 21.67 -8.37 -20.98
CA GLY A 126 21.09 -9.23 -19.97
C GLY A 126 19.65 -8.80 -19.67
N TYR A 127 18.81 -9.73 -19.25
CA TYR A 127 17.44 -9.43 -18.82
C TYR A 127 17.10 -10.21 -17.55
N VAL A 128 16.45 -9.54 -16.61
CA VAL A 128 15.89 -10.16 -15.41
C VAL A 128 14.51 -9.55 -15.11
N LYS A 129 13.55 -10.41 -14.79
CA LYS A 129 12.22 -10.02 -14.30
C LYS A 129 12.22 -10.08 -12.78
N VAL A 130 11.69 -9.05 -12.12
CA VAL A 130 11.45 -9.04 -10.67
C VAL A 130 9.96 -8.84 -10.44
N GLY A 131 9.28 -9.86 -9.94
CA GLY A 131 7.84 -9.82 -9.65
C GLY A 131 7.52 -9.45 -8.21
N THR A 132 6.22 -9.47 -7.90
CA THR A 132 5.65 -9.39 -6.56
C THR A 132 6.13 -10.58 -5.70
N PHE A 133 6.39 -10.36 -4.41
CA PHE A 133 6.68 -11.43 -3.44
C PHE A 133 6.04 -11.10 -2.09
N SER A 134 5.31 -12.04 -1.48
CA SER A 134 4.51 -11.78 -0.26
C SER A 134 4.91 -12.63 0.96
N GLY A 135 6.03 -13.36 0.90
CA GLY A 135 6.55 -14.12 2.05
C GLY A 135 7.30 -13.27 3.07
N SER A 136 7.65 -13.85 4.22
CA SER A 136 8.40 -13.16 5.29
C SER A 136 9.92 -13.28 5.11
N ASN A 137 10.69 -12.37 5.72
CA ASN A 137 12.14 -12.27 5.50
C ASN A 137 12.93 -13.52 5.94
N LEU A 138 12.43 -14.22 6.96
CA LEU A 138 13.08 -15.38 7.56
C LEU A 138 12.58 -16.71 6.96
N SER A 139 11.85 -16.65 5.84
CA SER A 139 11.27 -17.81 5.18
C SER A 139 12.20 -18.35 4.10
N GLU A 140 12.23 -19.67 3.90
CA GLU A 140 13.06 -20.27 2.85
C GLU A 140 12.51 -19.95 1.45
N GLU A 141 11.23 -19.60 1.32
CA GLU A 141 10.64 -19.02 0.11
C GLU A 141 11.27 -17.67 -0.26
N ALA A 142 11.64 -16.82 0.72
CA ALA A 142 12.34 -15.56 0.46
C ALA A 142 13.76 -15.80 -0.08
N ASN A 143 14.49 -16.74 0.53
CA ASN A 143 15.80 -17.17 0.03
C ASN A 143 15.70 -17.77 -1.37
N ASN A 144 14.71 -18.64 -1.62
CA ASN A 144 14.50 -19.25 -2.93
C ASN A 144 14.06 -18.25 -4.00
N TYR A 145 13.25 -17.26 -3.65
CA TYR A 145 12.88 -16.17 -4.55
C TYR A 145 14.13 -15.35 -4.96
N ALA A 146 14.94 -14.93 -4.00
CA ALA A 146 16.19 -14.21 -4.26
C ALA A 146 17.17 -15.05 -5.11
N ARG A 147 17.32 -16.35 -4.77
CA ARG A 147 18.18 -17.30 -5.49
C ARG A 147 17.72 -17.52 -6.93
N ALA A 148 16.41 -17.64 -7.18
CA ALA A 148 15.86 -17.80 -8.51
C ALA A 148 16.17 -16.59 -9.43
N ILE A 149 16.10 -15.37 -8.88
CA ILE A 149 16.52 -14.16 -9.60
C ILE A 149 18.02 -14.22 -9.92
N GLN A 150 18.87 -14.56 -8.95
CA GLN A 150 20.32 -14.64 -9.20
C GLN A 150 20.73 -15.75 -10.18
N GLU A 151 20.07 -16.90 -10.17
CA GLU A 151 20.30 -17.95 -11.18
C GLU A 151 19.80 -17.54 -12.57
N ALA A 152 18.71 -16.77 -12.69
CA ALA A 152 18.28 -16.19 -13.96
C ALA A 152 19.30 -15.17 -14.50
N ILE A 153 19.87 -14.33 -13.64
CA ILE A 153 20.99 -13.42 -13.98
C ILE A 153 22.20 -14.23 -14.46
N LYS A 154 22.63 -15.23 -13.69
CA LYS A 154 23.77 -16.10 -14.02
C LYS A 154 23.59 -16.89 -15.32
N ALA A 155 22.36 -17.27 -15.67
CA ALA A 155 22.06 -17.95 -16.93
C ALA A 155 22.12 -17.03 -18.15
N ALA A 156 21.86 -15.72 -17.98
CA ALA A 156 21.95 -14.72 -19.04
C ALA A 156 23.33 -14.05 -19.15
N ASP A 157 24.10 -13.99 -18.06
CA ASP A 157 25.39 -13.31 -18.03
C ASP A 157 26.47 -14.01 -18.88
N ASN A 158 27.19 -13.22 -19.67
CA ASN A 158 28.20 -13.70 -20.60
C ASN A 158 29.19 -12.59 -20.99
N ASP A 159 30.32 -12.96 -21.59
CA ASP A 159 31.41 -12.01 -21.83
C ASP A 159 31.11 -10.95 -22.91
N ALA A 160 30.00 -11.09 -23.66
CA ALA A 160 29.50 -10.09 -24.60
C ALA A 160 28.54 -9.05 -23.97
N ILE A 161 28.09 -9.25 -22.72
CA ILE A 161 27.15 -8.32 -22.05
C ILE A 161 27.72 -6.90 -21.99
N LYS A 162 26.88 -5.92 -22.35
CA LYS A 162 27.14 -4.46 -22.32
C LYS A 162 26.23 -3.72 -21.34
N GLY A 163 25.12 -4.34 -20.94
CA GLY A 163 24.15 -3.78 -20.00
C GLY A 163 23.03 -4.76 -19.67
N TRP A 164 22.21 -4.40 -18.69
CA TRP A 164 21.09 -5.18 -18.17
C TRP A 164 19.76 -4.46 -18.30
N ILE A 165 18.70 -5.21 -18.58
CA ILE A 165 17.32 -4.79 -18.41
C ILE A 165 16.81 -5.40 -17.10
N VAL A 166 16.38 -4.56 -16.17
CA VAL A 166 15.68 -4.95 -14.94
C VAL A 166 14.21 -4.61 -15.10
N ASP A 167 13.36 -5.62 -15.25
CA ASP A 167 11.94 -5.44 -15.54
C ASP A 167 11.09 -5.57 -14.26
N LEU A 168 10.50 -4.45 -13.86
CA LEU A 168 9.61 -4.29 -12.70
C LEU A 168 8.14 -4.03 -13.09
N ARG A 169 7.80 -4.17 -14.38
CA ARG A 169 6.42 -4.02 -14.89
C ARG A 169 5.49 -5.03 -14.22
N ASP A 170 4.29 -4.65 -13.81
CA ASP A 170 3.36 -5.47 -12.99
C ASP A 170 3.92 -5.96 -11.63
N ASN A 171 5.04 -5.40 -11.15
CA ASN A 171 5.52 -5.64 -9.79
C ASN A 171 4.77 -4.72 -8.79
N ARG A 172 3.72 -5.27 -8.19
CA ARG A 172 2.85 -4.57 -7.23
C ARG A 172 3.42 -4.55 -5.80
N GLY A 173 4.65 -5.01 -5.62
CA GLY A 173 5.39 -4.98 -4.37
C GLY A 173 5.20 -6.21 -3.48
N GLY A 174 4.75 -6.01 -2.24
CA GLY A 174 4.91 -6.98 -1.16
C GLY A 174 6.25 -6.77 -0.45
N ASN A 175 6.96 -7.83 -0.08
CA ASN A 175 8.23 -7.78 0.65
C ASN A 175 9.43 -7.47 -0.29
N MET A 176 10.06 -6.30 -0.12
CA MET A 176 11.20 -5.84 -0.94
C MET A 176 12.52 -6.58 -0.71
N TRP A 177 12.73 -7.18 0.46
CA TRP A 177 14.06 -7.65 0.86
C TRP A 177 14.63 -8.77 -0.02
N PRO A 178 13.89 -9.85 -0.34
CA PRO A 178 14.39 -10.87 -1.25
C PRO A 178 14.42 -10.40 -2.71
N MET A 179 13.62 -9.39 -3.09
CA MET A 179 13.77 -8.72 -4.39
C MET A 179 15.14 -8.04 -4.47
N LEU A 180 15.49 -7.23 -3.46
CA LEU A 180 16.73 -6.47 -3.36
C LEU A 180 17.96 -7.39 -3.34
N VAL A 181 17.91 -8.49 -2.58
CA VAL A 181 18.96 -9.53 -2.61
C VAL A 181 19.05 -10.20 -3.98
N GLY A 182 17.91 -10.48 -4.62
CA GLY A 182 17.86 -11.08 -5.95
C GLY A 182 18.57 -10.24 -7.02
N ILE A 183 18.35 -8.92 -7.04
CA ILE A 183 19.00 -8.00 -8.00
C ILE A 183 20.36 -7.46 -7.56
N GLY A 184 20.85 -7.84 -6.37
CA GLY A 184 22.16 -7.49 -5.83
C GLY A 184 23.34 -7.57 -6.82
N PRO A 185 23.47 -8.62 -7.67
CA PRO A 185 24.56 -8.73 -8.64
C PRO A 185 24.58 -7.59 -9.67
N ILE A 186 23.42 -7.04 -10.04
CA ILE A 186 23.28 -5.94 -11.01
C ILE A 186 23.32 -4.57 -10.30
N LEU A 187 22.68 -4.47 -9.13
CA LEU A 187 22.63 -3.25 -8.33
C LEU A 187 24.02 -2.84 -7.85
N GLY A 188 24.76 -3.78 -7.25
CA GLY A 188 26.00 -3.52 -6.53
C GLY A 188 25.79 -3.35 -5.02
N GLU A 189 26.90 -3.24 -4.31
CA GLU A 189 26.97 -3.08 -2.85
C GLU A 189 26.66 -1.63 -2.43
N GLY A 190 26.02 -1.46 -1.26
CA GLY A 190 25.85 -0.18 -0.58
C GLY A 190 24.41 0.23 -0.34
N THR A 191 24.23 1.48 0.11
CA THR A 191 22.92 2.09 0.36
C THR A 191 22.17 2.28 -0.96
N ALA A 192 20.96 1.72 -1.02
CA ALA A 192 20.04 1.79 -2.15
C ALA A 192 18.95 2.85 -1.94
N GLY A 193 18.66 3.22 -0.69
CA GLY A 193 17.76 4.33 -0.37
C GLY A 193 17.62 4.55 1.13
N TYR A 194 16.62 5.35 1.50
CA TYR A 194 16.30 5.69 2.88
C TYR A 194 14.79 5.59 3.10
N PHE A 195 14.38 5.15 4.28
CA PHE A 195 13.06 5.44 4.84
C PHE A 195 13.17 6.73 5.66
N ILE A 196 12.22 7.65 5.51
CA ILE A 196 12.14 8.88 6.31
C ILE A 196 10.89 8.80 7.18
N ASP A 197 11.03 9.06 8.48
CA ASP A 197 9.90 9.09 9.43
C ASP A 197 9.32 10.51 9.63
N PRO A 198 8.21 10.69 10.37
CA PRO A 198 7.61 12.01 10.61
C PRO A 198 8.46 12.95 11.47
N ASP A 199 9.50 12.45 12.11
CA ASP A 199 10.50 13.22 12.84
C ASP A 199 11.69 13.63 11.95
N ASN A 200 11.62 13.30 10.64
CA ASN A 200 12.65 13.47 9.62
C ASN A 200 13.92 12.66 9.90
N LEU A 201 13.82 11.60 10.69
CA LEU A 201 14.91 10.64 10.87
C LEU A 201 15.00 9.74 9.65
N ALA A 202 16.22 9.60 9.12
CA ALA A 202 16.53 8.80 7.96
C ALA A 202 17.13 7.45 8.37
N TYR A 203 16.54 6.37 7.88
CA TYR A 203 17.01 4.99 8.08
C TYR A 203 17.44 4.44 6.73
N ASP A 204 18.72 4.20 6.55
CA ASP A 204 19.24 3.69 5.29
C ASP A 204 18.86 2.21 5.08
N TRP A 205 18.74 1.83 3.82
CA TRP A 205 18.56 0.44 3.42
C TRP A 205 19.33 0.18 2.12
N GLY A 206 19.80 -1.05 1.96
CA GLY A 206 20.77 -1.37 0.92
C GLY A 206 21.02 -2.86 0.79
N TYR A 207 21.91 -3.20 -0.14
CA TYR A 207 22.39 -4.56 -0.37
C TYR A 207 23.86 -4.65 0.08
N LYS A 208 24.19 -5.69 0.84
CA LYS A 208 25.58 -5.93 1.28
C LYS A 208 25.89 -7.41 1.38
N ASN A 209 26.89 -7.89 0.65
CA ASN A 209 27.42 -9.26 0.71
C ASN A 209 26.31 -10.34 0.70
N GLY A 210 25.41 -10.29 -0.28
CA GLY A 210 24.28 -11.24 -0.38
C GLY A 210 23.13 -11.01 0.59
N SER A 211 23.12 -9.89 1.32
CA SER A 211 22.20 -9.58 2.42
C SER A 211 21.37 -8.33 2.17
N ALA A 212 20.10 -8.36 2.59
CA ALA A 212 19.30 -7.17 2.87
C ALA A 212 18.13 -7.49 3.81
N GLY A 213 17.86 -6.65 4.80
CA GLY A 213 16.65 -6.74 5.65
C GLY A 213 16.44 -8.06 6.41
N GLY A 214 17.49 -8.86 6.60
CA GLY A 214 17.40 -10.20 7.22
C GLY A 214 17.23 -11.37 6.24
N VAL A 215 17.09 -11.10 4.92
CA VAL A 215 17.26 -12.11 3.87
C VAL A 215 18.76 -12.22 3.55
N GLN A 216 19.29 -13.45 3.41
CA GLN A 216 20.70 -13.70 3.14
C GLN A 216 20.89 -14.89 2.20
N LEU A 217 21.67 -14.70 1.13
CA LEU A 217 22.24 -15.80 0.36
C LEU A 217 23.71 -16.01 0.75
N SER A 218 24.11 -17.23 1.10
CA SER A 218 25.48 -17.55 1.55
C SER A 218 26.52 -17.46 0.43
N ASN A 219 26.11 -17.69 -0.82
CA ASN A 219 26.95 -17.64 -2.02
C ASN A 219 26.26 -16.78 -3.08
N PRO A 220 26.24 -15.44 -2.93
CA PRO A 220 25.62 -14.56 -3.90
C PRO A 220 26.40 -14.60 -5.24
N TYR A 221 25.68 -14.52 -6.34
CA TYR A 221 26.28 -14.45 -7.66
C TYR A 221 27.01 -13.11 -7.89
N VAL A 222 28.11 -13.16 -8.65
CA VAL A 222 28.89 -11.98 -9.05
C VAL A 222 28.95 -11.97 -10.58
N LEU A 223 28.56 -10.84 -11.18
CA LEU A 223 28.62 -10.66 -12.63
C LEU A 223 30.05 -10.77 -13.16
N LYS A 224 30.20 -11.36 -14.35
CA LYS A 224 31.44 -11.37 -15.15
C LYS A 224 31.98 -9.96 -15.40
N LYS A 225 31.08 -8.97 -15.52
CA LYS A 225 31.40 -7.55 -15.64
C LYS A 225 30.68 -6.77 -14.52
N PRO A 226 31.40 -6.28 -13.49
CA PRO A 226 30.79 -5.49 -12.43
C PRO A 226 30.33 -4.13 -12.94
N ASN A 227 29.43 -3.49 -12.20
CA ASN A 227 28.90 -2.15 -12.48
C ASN A 227 28.36 -1.95 -13.91
N PRO A 228 27.49 -2.85 -14.44
CA PRO A 228 26.97 -2.72 -15.79
C PRO A 228 26.06 -1.50 -15.96
N LYS A 229 25.82 -1.08 -17.21
CA LYS A 229 24.73 -0.17 -17.56
C LYS A 229 23.38 -0.83 -17.30
N VAL A 230 22.39 -0.08 -16.83
CA VAL A 230 21.06 -0.64 -16.47
C VAL A 230 19.93 0.15 -17.11
N ALA A 231 19.00 -0.54 -17.74
CA ALA A 231 17.68 -0.02 -18.11
C ALA A 231 16.63 -0.63 -17.18
N VAL A 232 15.93 0.20 -16.39
CA VAL A 232 14.83 -0.25 -15.52
C VAL A 232 13.51 -0.05 -16.26
N LEU A 233 12.72 -1.12 -16.42
CA LEU A 233 11.37 -1.04 -16.99
C LEU A 233 10.35 -0.94 -15.86
N ILE A 234 9.48 0.07 -15.93
CA ILE A 234 8.33 0.24 -15.02
C ILE A 234 7.06 0.51 -15.83
N ASP A 235 5.90 0.17 -15.28
CA ASP A 235 4.57 0.47 -15.84
C ASP A 235 3.62 1.05 -14.78
N GLU A 236 2.35 1.23 -15.11
CA GLU A 236 1.33 1.76 -14.19
C GLU A 236 0.94 0.79 -13.05
N ALA A 237 1.44 -0.46 -13.11
CA ALA A 237 1.22 -1.49 -12.10
C ALA A 237 2.47 -1.72 -11.22
N THR A 238 3.63 -1.13 -11.55
CA THR A 238 4.77 -1.02 -10.64
C THR A 238 4.38 -0.17 -9.43
N ALA A 239 4.28 -0.78 -8.25
CA ALA A 239 3.77 -0.13 -7.03
C ALA A 239 4.48 -0.64 -5.75
N SER A 240 4.43 0.14 -4.67
CA SER A 240 4.89 -0.26 -3.33
C SER A 240 6.37 -0.69 -3.35
N SER A 241 6.71 -1.87 -2.87
CA SER A 241 8.08 -2.42 -2.98
C SER A 241 8.61 -2.54 -4.42
N GLY A 242 7.77 -2.61 -5.44
CA GLY A 242 8.21 -2.49 -6.84
C GLY A 242 8.79 -1.11 -7.15
N GLU A 243 8.18 -0.04 -6.63
CA GLU A 243 8.73 1.32 -6.66
C GLU A 243 9.98 1.45 -5.77
N ALA A 244 10.07 0.71 -4.66
CA ALA A 244 11.27 0.69 -3.83
C ALA A 244 12.48 0.10 -4.57
N ILE A 245 12.30 -1.00 -5.30
CA ILE A 245 13.35 -1.55 -6.18
C ILE A 245 13.66 -0.60 -7.34
N ALA A 246 12.67 0.12 -7.88
CA ALA A 246 12.93 1.18 -8.87
C ALA A 246 13.82 2.30 -8.28
N ILE A 247 13.57 2.73 -7.04
CA ILE A 247 14.39 3.73 -6.35
C ILE A 247 15.82 3.25 -6.11
N ALA A 248 16.03 1.96 -5.80
CA ALA A 248 17.37 1.40 -5.59
C ALA A 248 18.33 1.71 -6.76
N PHE A 249 17.81 1.70 -7.98
CA PHE A 249 18.57 2.03 -9.18
C PHE A 249 18.64 3.54 -9.50
N LYS A 250 17.81 4.39 -8.89
CA LYS A 250 17.69 5.82 -9.25
C LYS A 250 18.95 6.65 -8.97
N ALA A 251 19.68 6.33 -7.91
CA ALA A 251 20.93 7.01 -7.55
C ALA A 251 22.19 6.34 -8.16
N ARG A 252 22.02 5.17 -8.79
CA ARG A 252 23.11 4.39 -9.36
C ARG A 252 23.57 4.99 -10.70
N SER A 253 24.87 5.07 -10.91
CA SER A 253 25.45 5.51 -12.18
C SER A 253 25.09 4.57 -13.34
N GLU A 254 25.05 5.13 -14.54
CA GLU A 254 24.70 4.44 -15.80
C GLU A 254 23.35 3.70 -15.78
N THR A 255 22.40 4.17 -14.96
CA THR A 255 21.00 3.74 -14.98
C THR A 255 20.15 4.66 -15.86
N SER A 256 19.20 4.09 -16.60
CA SER A 256 18.13 4.80 -17.29
C SER A 256 16.78 4.13 -17.00
N PHE A 257 15.69 4.90 -16.96
CA PHE A 257 14.33 4.40 -16.75
C PHE A 257 13.55 4.45 -18.05
N LEU A 258 12.85 3.35 -18.37
CA LEU A 258 11.93 3.26 -19.48
C LEU A 258 10.54 3.01 -18.90
N VAL A 259 9.70 4.03 -18.95
CA VAL A 259 8.34 4.00 -18.42
C VAL A 259 7.39 3.59 -19.54
N TYR A 260 6.67 2.48 -19.36
CA TYR A 260 5.60 2.08 -20.26
C TYR A 260 4.28 2.71 -19.78
N GLN A 261 3.85 3.79 -20.43
CA GLN A 261 2.54 4.41 -20.20
C GLN A 261 1.68 4.34 -21.47
N PRO A 262 0.53 3.65 -21.44
CA PRO A 262 -0.56 3.97 -22.35
C PRO A 262 -1.21 5.29 -21.91
N VAL A 263 -0.81 6.39 -22.56
CA VAL A 263 -1.33 7.77 -22.41
C VAL A 263 -0.83 8.53 -21.16
N ALA A 264 -0.69 9.85 -21.31
CA ALA A 264 0.16 10.70 -20.50
C ALA A 264 -0.34 10.98 -19.07
N TYR A 265 0.46 10.56 -18.09
CA TYR A 265 0.50 11.18 -16.75
C TYR A 265 1.95 11.43 -16.35
N GLN A 266 2.35 12.70 -16.18
CA GLN A 266 3.68 13.04 -15.68
C GLN A 266 3.88 12.47 -14.27
N LEU A 267 4.66 11.38 -14.15
CA LEU A 267 5.19 10.95 -12.86
C LEU A 267 6.25 11.96 -12.41
N LEU A 268 5.82 12.95 -11.63
CA LEU A 268 6.69 13.61 -10.65
C LEU A 268 7.04 12.57 -9.60
N ILE A 269 8.19 11.90 -9.77
CA ILE A 269 8.72 10.88 -8.84
C ILE A 269 9.18 11.57 -7.53
N ARG A 270 8.19 11.98 -6.72
CA ARG A 270 8.27 12.17 -5.26
C ARG A 270 7.73 10.91 -4.58
N ILE A 271 8.39 9.79 -4.85
CA ILE A 271 8.11 8.54 -4.14
C ILE A 271 8.90 8.63 -2.83
N LEU A 272 8.19 8.95 -1.75
CA LEU A 272 8.68 8.76 -0.40
C LEU A 272 8.31 7.33 -0.01
N ILE A 273 9.29 6.42 -0.05
CA ILE A 273 9.10 5.08 0.50
C ILE A 273 9.10 5.26 2.01
N TYR A 274 7.93 5.16 2.61
CA TYR A 274 7.78 5.07 4.05
C TYR A 274 8.02 3.62 4.50
N PRO A 275 8.43 3.38 5.75
CA PRO A 275 8.52 2.02 6.25
C PRO A 275 7.17 1.34 6.03
N MET A 276 7.16 0.18 5.38
CA MET A 276 6.01 -0.71 5.40
C MET A 276 5.78 -1.14 6.84
N VAL A 277 5.01 -0.36 7.58
CA VAL A 277 4.34 -0.86 8.76
C VAL A 277 3.15 -1.67 8.25
N LEU A 278 3.43 -2.95 7.94
CA LEU A 278 2.38 -3.96 8.05
C LEU A 278 1.95 -3.94 9.51
N TYR A 279 0.92 -3.16 9.82
CA TYR A 279 0.16 -3.37 11.04
C TYR A 279 -0.58 -4.69 10.85
N PHE A 280 0.01 -5.77 11.35
CA PHE A 280 -0.76 -6.88 11.87
C PHE A 280 -1.50 -6.33 13.11
N ILE A 281 -2.74 -5.89 12.88
CA ILE A 281 -3.71 -5.46 13.91
C ILE A 281 -4.58 -6.66 14.29
#